data_AF-A0AB34SC05-F1
#
_entry.id   AF-A0AB34SC05-F1
#
_cell.length_a   1.000
_cell.length_b   1.000
_cell.length_c   1.000
_cell.angle_alpha   90.00
_cell.angle_beta   90.00
_cell.angle_gamma   90.00
#
_symmetry.space_group_name_H-M   'P 1'
#
loop_
_entity.id
_entity.type
_entity.pdbx_description
1 polymer ?
#
loop_
_entity_poly.entity_id
_entity_poly.type
_entity_poly.pdbx_seq_one_letter_code
_entity_poly.pdbx_strand_id
1 'polypeptide(L)'
;MVYLIIGILILLYYLFAAPQSIKGTFNILSVVLVLVLFIILLVLAAFRIFQMPGELFVGVAMLILAYFALRDIARLDKKPGLFDFLGDKRRD
;
A
#
# COMPACT_ATOMS: atom_id res chain seq x y z
N MET A 1 44.84 -11.07 -12.95
CA MET A 1 44.36 -12.46 -13.13
C MET A 1 44.36 -13.23 -11.81
N VAL A 2 45.48 -13.31 -11.09
CA VAL A 2 45.58 -13.98 -9.78
C VAL A 2 44.61 -13.41 -8.73
N TYR A 3 44.46 -12.08 -8.64
CA TYR A 3 43.55 -11.45 -7.67
C TYR A 3 42.07 -11.80 -7.86
N LEU A 4 41.62 -12.02 -9.11
CA LEU A 4 40.25 -12.45 -9.39
C LEU A 4 40.01 -13.89 -8.92
N ILE A 5 41.00 -14.76 -9.15
CA ILE A 5 40.96 -16.15 -8.70
C ILE A 5 40.95 -16.20 -7.17
N ILE A 6 41.79 -15.41 -6.49
CA ILE A 6 41.81 -15.32 -5.03
C ILE A 6 40.48 -14.80 -4.48
N GLY A 7 39.90 -13.76 -5.09
CA GLY A 7 38.60 -13.23 -4.68
C GLY A 7 37.48 -14.26 -4.79
N ILE A 8 37.44 -15.02 -5.89
CA ILE A 8 36.48 -16.11 -6.11
C ILE A 8 36.69 -17.26 -5.12
N LEU A 9 37.95 -17.63 -4.83
CA LEU A 9 38.27 -18.67 -3.84
C LEU A 9 37.82 -18.27 -2.43
N ILE A 10 37.99 -17.00 -2.05
CA ILE A 10 37.51 -16.47 -0.76
C ILE A 10 35.98 -16.50 -0.71
N LEU A 11 35.30 -16.11 -1.79
CA LEU A 11 33.84 -16.12 -1.88
C LEU A 11 33.27 -17.55 -1.76
N LEU A 12 33.88 -18.51 -2.48
CA LEU A 12 33.52 -19.93 -2.43
C LEU A 12 33.79 -20.53 -1.06
N TYR A 13 34.94 -20.23 -0.46
CA TYR A 13 35.27 -20.65 0.91
C TYR A 13 34.24 -20.12 1.92
N TYR A 14 33.80 -18.87 1.74
CA TYR A 14 32.80 -18.25 2.60
C TYR A 14 31.42 -18.94 2.51
N LEU A 15 30.95 -19.21 1.28
CA LEU A 15 29.67 -19.89 1.04
C LEU A 15 29.68 -21.33 1.55
N PHE A 16 30.72 -22.10 1.22
CA PHE A 16 30.73 -23.54 1.45
C PHE A 16 31.41 -23.93 2.76
N ALA A 17 32.59 -23.39 3.07
CA ALA A 17 33.48 -23.91 4.11
C ALA A 17 33.57 -23.04 5.39
N ALA A 18 32.96 -21.85 5.43
CA ALA A 18 33.03 -21.02 6.63
C ALA A 18 32.37 -21.70 7.85
N PRO A 19 33.00 -21.65 9.04
CA PRO A 19 32.47 -22.23 10.27
C PRO A 19 31.16 -21.55 10.69
N GLN A 20 30.30 -22.28 11.40
CA GLN A 20 28.96 -21.80 11.76
C GLN A 20 28.98 -20.50 12.57
N SER A 21 30.04 -20.21 13.30
CA SER A 21 30.22 -18.93 14.02
C SER A 21 30.31 -17.73 13.07
N ILE A 22 30.96 -17.87 11.90
CA ILE A 22 31.06 -16.80 10.90
C ILE A 22 29.76 -16.70 10.08
N LYS A 23 29.17 -17.85 9.73
CA LYS A 23 27.87 -17.91 9.04
C LYS A 23 26.73 -17.33 9.91
N GLY A 24 26.78 -17.53 11.22
CA GLY A 24 25.81 -17.01 12.18
C GLY A 24 25.82 -15.48 12.27
N THR A 25 27.02 -14.87 12.39
CA THR A 25 27.16 -13.41 12.36
C THR A 25 26.68 -12.83 11.03
N PHE A 26 27.02 -13.45 9.89
CA PHE A 26 26.60 -12.94 8.59
C PHE A 26 25.09 -13.07 8.34
N ASN A 27 24.45 -14.14 8.84
CA ASN A 27 23.00 -14.27 8.75
C ASN A 27 22.29 -13.16 9.53
N ILE A 28 22.75 -12.87 10.75
CA ILE A 28 22.21 -11.77 11.56
C ILE A 28 22.49 -10.42 10.87
N LEU A 29 23.71 -10.20 10.38
CA LEU A 29 24.07 -8.99 9.62
C LEU A 29 23.19 -8.82 8.37
N SER A 30 22.93 -9.90 7.63
CA SER A 30 22.06 -9.88 6.46
C SER A 30 20.62 -9.56 6.83
N VAL A 31 20.08 -10.17 7.90
CA VAL A 31 18.71 -9.88 8.38
C VAL A 31 18.61 -8.43 8.83
N VAL A 32 19.59 -7.91 9.58
CA VAL A 32 19.63 -6.52 10.02
C VAL A 32 19.76 -5.57 8.83
N LEU A 33 20.60 -5.89 7.84
CA LEU A 33 20.76 -5.09 6.63
C LEU A 33 19.45 -5.00 5.84
N VAL A 34 18.78 -6.14 5.64
CA VAL A 34 17.47 -6.20 4.98
C VAL A 34 16.43 -5.43 5.78
N LEU A 35 16.43 -5.56 7.11
CA LEU A 35 15.51 -4.84 7.99
C LEU A 35 15.71 -3.32 7.90
N VAL A 36 16.95 -2.84 7.93
CA VAL A 36 17.28 -1.42 7.80
C VAL A 36 16.87 -0.89 6.43
N LEU A 37 17.17 -1.62 5.35
CA LEU A 37 16.71 -1.28 3.99
C LEU A 37 15.18 -1.19 3.93
N PHE A 38 14.49 -2.16 4.54
CA PHE A 38 13.04 -2.18 4.57
C PHE A 38 12.46 -0.96 5.32
N ILE A 39 13.05 -0.59 6.46
CA ILE A 39 12.63 0.60 7.22
C ILE A 39 12.85 1.87 6.40
N ILE A 40 14.01 2.02 5.75
CA ILE A 40 14.31 3.18 4.90
C ILE A 40 13.29 3.28 3.77
N LEU A 41 12.97 2.18 3.10
CA LEU A 41 11.95 2.13 2.05
C LEU A 41 10.56 2.49 2.58
N LEU A 42 10.20 2.02 3.77
CA LEU A 42 8.91 2.36 4.42
C LEU A 42 8.79 3.85 4.69
N VAL A 43 9.84 4.44 5.27
CA VAL A 43 9.90 5.87 5.57
C VAL A 43 9.85 6.69 4.28
N LEU A 44 10.66 6.32 3.28
CA LEU A 44 10.65 6.97 1.97
C LEU A 44 9.27 6.86 1.30
N ALA A 45 8.63 5.70 1.33
CA ALA A 45 7.30 5.50 0.77
C ALA A 45 6.27 6.40 1.47
N ALA A 46 6.31 6.49 2.81
CA ALA A 46 5.45 7.38 3.56
C ALA A 46 5.67 8.86 3.18
N PHE A 47 6.92 9.31 3.12
CA PHE A 47 7.24 10.68 2.66
C PHE A 47 6.79 10.92 1.21
N ARG A 48 6.96 9.94 0.34
CA ARG A 48 6.56 10.01 -1.07
C ARG A 48 5.05 10.16 -1.18
N ILE A 49 4.26 9.54 -0.30
CA ILE A 49 2.80 9.72 -0.25
C ILE A 49 2.45 11.19 0.02
N PHE A 50 3.09 11.83 0.99
CA PHE A 50 2.84 13.25 1.27
C PHE A 50 3.37 14.20 0.20
N GLN A 51 4.40 13.80 -0.55
CA GLN A 51 4.90 14.55 -1.70
C GLN A 51 4.09 14.34 -2.98
N MET A 52 3.11 13.42 -3.00
CA MET A 52 2.25 13.24 -4.16
C MET A 52 1.41 14.51 -4.39
N PRO A 53 1.14 14.86 -5.66
CA PRO A 53 0.40 16.07 -6.00
C PRO A 53 -0.96 16.07 -5.31
N GLY A 54 -1.35 17.23 -4.77
CA GLY A 54 -2.62 17.43 -4.06
C GLY A 54 -3.84 17.02 -4.88
N GLU A 55 -3.73 17.04 -6.21
CA GLU A 55 -4.74 16.59 -7.17
C GLU A 55 -5.20 15.15 -6.92
N LEU A 56 -4.30 14.24 -6.55
CA LEU A 56 -4.67 12.86 -6.25
C LEU A 56 -5.50 12.76 -4.97
N PHE A 57 -5.15 13.54 -3.94
CA PHE A 57 -5.91 13.61 -2.70
C PHE A 57 -7.29 14.21 -2.93
N VAL A 58 -7.37 15.30 -3.70
CA VAL A 58 -8.63 15.93 -4.09
C VAL A 58 -9.49 14.98 -4.95
N GLY A 59 -8.87 14.26 -5.88
CA GLY A 59 -9.55 13.26 -6.71
C GLY A 59 -10.16 12.12 -5.90
N VAL A 60 -9.45 11.60 -4.90
CA VAL A 60 -9.98 10.58 -3.98
C VAL A 60 -11.14 11.15 -3.15
N ALA A 61 -11.01 12.37 -2.64
CA ALA A 61 -12.09 13.03 -1.89
C ALA A 61 -13.34 13.22 -2.77
N MET A 62 -13.16 13.67 -4.02
CA MET A 62 -14.25 13.83 -4.99
C MET A 62 -14.90 12.49 -5.35
N LEU A 63 -14.14 11.40 -5.46
CA LEU A 63 -14.69 10.05 -5.67
C LEU A 63 -15.56 9.59 -4.49
N ILE A 64 -15.12 9.85 -3.26
CA ILE A 64 -15.90 9.53 -2.06
C ILE A 64 -17.20 10.33 -2.05
N LEU A 65 -17.15 11.63 -2.36
CA LEU A 65 -18.33 12.49 -2.43
C LEU A 65 -19.28 12.04 -3.54
N ALA A 66 -18.76 11.68 -4.71
CA ALA A 66 -19.56 11.15 -5.81
C ALA A 66 -20.26 9.84 -5.43
N TYR A 67 -19.56 8.92 -4.77
CA TYR A 67 -20.17 7.69 -4.25
C TYR A 67 -21.27 7.99 -3.23
N PHE A 68 -21.02 8.92 -2.32
CA PHE A 68 -21.99 9.31 -1.30
C PHE A 68 -23.24 9.94 -1.93
N ALA A 69 -23.06 10.83 -2.91
CA ALA A 69 -24.16 11.43 -3.67
C ALA A 69 -24.98 10.37 -4.44
N LEU A 70 -24.33 9.40 -5.09
CA LEU A 70 -25.01 8.29 -5.75
C LEU A 70 -25.80 7.45 -4.76
N ARG A 71 -25.21 7.15 -3.60
CA ARG A 71 -25.87 6.40 -2.52
C ARG A 71 -27.08 7.16 -1.96
N ASP A 72 -26.98 8.48 -1.83
CA ASP A 72 -28.07 9.33 -1.36
C ASP A 72 -29.22 9.35 -2.36
N ILE A 73 -28.93 9.51 -3.65
CA ILE A 73 -29.93 9.41 -4.73
C ILE A 73 -30.59 8.03 -4.75
N ALA A 74 -29.81 6.96 -4.60
CA ALA A 74 -30.34 5.59 -4.53
C ALA A 74 -31.20 5.34 -3.29
N ARG A 75 -31.04 6.17 -2.25
CA ARG A 75 -31.82 6.14 -1.00
C ARG A 75 -32.96 7.14 -0.97
N LEU A 76 -33.15 7.94 -2.03
CA LEU A 76 -34.44 8.58 -2.27
C LEU A 76 -35.44 7.46 -2.59
N ASP A 77 -36.00 6.92 -1.51
CA ASP A 77 -37.18 6.08 -1.55
C ASP A 77 -38.27 6.84 -2.29
N LYS A 78 -39.04 6.14 -3.11
CA LYS A 78 -40.11 6.70 -3.94
C LYS A 78 -41.17 7.28 -3.01
N LYS A 79 -40.99 8.53 -2.58
CA LYS A 79 -42.01 9.25 -1.84
C LYS A 79 -43.25 9.25 -2.75
N PRO A 80 -44.39 8.69 -2.31
CA PRO A 80 -45.59 8.67 -3.13
C PRO A 80 -45.88 10.11 -3.54
N GLY A 81 -45.96 10.32 -4.85
CA GLY A 81 -46.13 11.66 -5.39
C GLY A 81 -47.41 12.26 -4.84
N LEU A 82 -47.50 13.60 -4.78
CA LEU A 82 -48.75 14.30 -4.42
C LEU A 82 -49.97 13.77 -5.21
N PHE A 83 -49.75 13.24 -6.40
CA PHE A 83 -50.74 12.55 -7.22
C PHE A 83 -51.27 11.23 -6.63
N ASP A 84 -50.46 10.44 -5.92
CA ASP A 84 -50.93 9.26 -5.17
C ASP A 84 -51.80 9.69 -3.98
N PHE A 85 -51.42 10.75 -3.27
CA PHE A 85 -52.23 11.31 -2.17
C PHE A 85 -53.56 11.92 -2.65
N LEU A 86 -53.58 12.52 -3.85
CA LEU A 86 -54.80 13.03 -4.48
C LEU A 86 -55.68 11.91 -5.06
N GLY A 87 -55.09 10.76 -5.39
CA GLY A 87 -55.81 9.55 -5.83
C GLY A 87 -56.50 8.80 -4.69
N ASP A 88 -55.93 8.86 -3.48
CA ASP A 88 -56.50 8.27 -2.25
C ASP A 88 -57.69 9.11 -1.75
N LYS A 89 -57.53 10.42 -1.63
CA LYS A 89 -58.58 11.35 -1.15
C LYS A 89 -59.82 11.45 -2.04
N ARG A 90 -59.77 10.93 -3.27
CA ARG A 90 -60.93 10.89 -4.19
C ARG A 90 -61.73 9.59 -4.06
N ARG A 91 -61.31 8.66 -3.20
CA ARG A 91 -61.99 7.38 -2.92
C ARG A 91 -62.74 7.35 -1.58
N ASP A 92 -62.67 8.43 -0.81
CA ASP A 92 -63.42 8.66 0.44
C ASP A 92 -64.61 9.60 0.19
#